data_AF-A0A522XA65-F1
#
_entry.id   AF-A0A522XA65-F1
#
_cell.length_a   1.000
_cell.length_b   1.000
_cell.length_c   1.000
_cell.angle_alpha   90.00
_cell.angle_beta   90.00
_cell.angle_gamma   90.00
#
_symmetry.space_group_name_H-M   'P 1'
#
loop_
_entity.id
_entity.type
_entity.pdbx_description
1 polymer ?
#
loop_
_entity_poly.entity_id
_entity_poly.type
_entity_poly.pdbx_seq_one_letter_code
_entity_poly.pdbx_strand_id
1 'polypeptide(L)'
;MEVSAGVGNRQVFADAEIQQLKKLAELYIQAKGLILYSEEIDPESRSNLQVIKELRDANDHLMRVIAARFADNLPSGVNDTQSYCFRNLDKAIGHVYRAAFDALDGTILSLREKVAKILDAYPQEVIRDVIPEYWKIRVSLDELTNRIAANRATKDVGADIFSTLEQYVRDTELIKKFYSQLLNAVPSLDECQTRRAKEAEREHNHHFWIHVRAGVLYSVIVGLSVAAGNYALDNFWPKKIVEAQQPPAQNQHEPDAGSRIAPAPSSKNTKEKLKAP
;
A
#
# COMPACT_ATOMS: atom_id res chain seq x y z
N MET A 1 7.01 -75.70 -0.52
CA MET A 1 5.94 -74.76 -0.91
C MET A 1 6.63 -73.71 -1.76
N GLU A 2 6.72 -73.99 -3.06
CA GLU A 2 7.47 -73.18 -4.02
C GLU A 2 6.71 -71.87 -4.26
N VAL A 3 7.38 -70.76 -3.99
CA VAL A 3 6.92 -69.43 -4.43
C VAL A 3 7.16 -69.38 -5.93
N SER A 4 6.11 -69.76 -6.67
CA SER A 4 6.08 -69.72 -8.13
C SER A 4 6.50 -68.34 -8.63
N ALA A 5 7.63 -68.31 -9.33
CA ALA A 5 8.06 -67.23 -10.19
C ALA A 5 6.96 -66.93 -11.22
N GLY A 6 6.32 -65.78 -11.05
CA GLY A 6 5.29 -65.26 -11.94
C GLY A 6 5.18 -63.74 -11.83
N VAL A 7 6.29 -63.04 -11.55
CA VAL A 7 6.35 -61.58 -11.66
C VAL A 7 6.55 -61.25 -13.14
N GLY A 8 5.53 -61.56 -13.95
CA GLY A 8 5.35 -60.88 -15.21
C GLY A 8 5.28 -59.39 -14.89
N ASN A 9 6.08 -58.60 -15.62
CA ASN A 9 6.18 -57.15 -15.53
C ASN A 9 4.81 -56.49 -15.81
N ARG A 10 3.86 -56.58 -14.87
CA ARG A 10 2.57 -55.89 -14.96
C ARG A 10 2.85 -54.43 -14.67
N GLN A 11 2.85 -53.63 -15.72
CA GLN A 11 2.80 -52.19 -15.61
C GLN A 11 1.58 -51.83 -14.75
N VAL A 12 1.81 -51.32 -13.54
CA VAL A 12 0.75 -50.99 -12.57
C VAL A 12 -0.17 -49.89 -13.13
N PHE A 13 0.38 -49.03 -13.98
CA PHE A 13 -0.32 -47.96 -14.67
C PHE A 13 -0.30 -48.20 -16.18
N ALA A 14 -1.39 -47.84 -16.86
CA ALA A 14 -1.43 -47.79 -18.31
C ALA A 14 -0.59 -46.60 -18.83
N ASP A 15 -0.08 -46.69 -20.05
CA ASP A 15 0.75 -45.62 -20.64
C ASP A 15 0.07 -44.24 -20.64
N ALA A 16 -1.23 -44.20 -20.93
CA ALA A 16 -2.01 -42.95 -20.89
C ALA A 16 -2.06 -42.33 -19.48
N GLU A 17 -2.11 -43.15 -18.43
CA GLU A 17 -2.09 -42.70 -17.03
C GLU A 17 -0.70 -42.20 -16.65
N ILE A 18 0.35 -42.86 -17.12
CA ILE A 18 1.74 -42.42 -16.91
C ILE A 18 1.94 -41.02 -17.50
N GLN A 19 1.40 -40.75 -18.70
CA GLN A 19 1.48 -39.40 -19.28
C GLN A 19 0.73 -38.36 -18.46
N GLN A 20 -0.46 -38.69 -17.95
CA GLN A 20 -1.20 -37.80 -17.05
C GLN A 20 -0.48 -37.55 -15.71
N LEU A 21 0.13 -38.58 -15.13
CA LEU A 21 0.91 -38.47 -13.90
C LEU A 21 2.14 -37.58 -14.10
N LYS A 22 2.83 -37.69 -15.25
CA LYS A 22 3.94 -36.79 -15.61
C LYS A 22 3.45 -35.34 -15.69
N LYS A 23 2.36 -35.10 -16.42
CA LYS A 23 1.75 -33.76 -16.53
C LYS A 23 1.36 -33.20 -15.15
N LEU A 24 0.75 -34.02 -14.30
CA LEU A 24 0.39 -33.64 -12.93
C LEU A 24 1.63 -33.26 -12.10
N ALA A 25 2.70 -34.05 -12.17
CA ALA A 25 3.94 -33.79 -11.43
C ALA A 25 4.63 -32.50 -11.91
N GLU A 26 4.74 -32.29 -13.21
CA GLU A 26 5.31 -31.08 -13.80
C GLU A 26 4.52 -29.83 -13.40
N LEU A 27 3.18 -29.90 -13.50
CA LEU A 27 2.30 -28.82 -13.10
C LEU A 27 2.39 -28.54 -11.59
N TYR A 28 2.45 -29.57 -10.76
CA TYR A 28 2.59 -29.42 -9.31
C TYR A 28 3.88 -28.70 -8.92
N ILE A 29 5.01 -29.04 -9.55
CA ILE A 29 6.30 -28.35 -9.30
C ILE A 29 6.18 -26.86 -9.61
N GLN A 30 5.57 -26.51 -10.75
CA GLN A 30 5.34 -25.12 -11.14
C GLN A 30 4.40 -24.41 -10.15
N ALA A 31 3.25 -25.03 -9.85
CA ALA A 31 2.26 -24.49 -8.91
C ALA A 31 2.86 -24.26 -7.52
N LYS A 32 3.67 -25.21 -7.02
CA LYS A 32 4.38 -25.07 -5.74
C LYS A 32 5.26 -23.82 -5.70
N GLY A 33 5.99 -23.53 -6.78
CA GLY A 33 6.81 -22.31 -6.87
C GLY A 33 5.97 -21.04 -6.76
N LEU A 34 4.83 -21.00 -7.44
CA LEU A 34 3.89 -19.87 -7.39
C LEU A 34 3.27 -19.69 -6.00
N ILE A 35 2.92 -20.80 -5.34
CA ILE A 35 2.34 -20.80 -4.00
C ILE A 35 3.33 -20.25 -2.98
N LEU A 36 4.57 -20.77 -2.97
CA LEU A 36 5.60 -20.30 -2.04
C LEU A 36 5.90 -18.80 -2.24
N TYR A 37 5.96 -18.35 -3.49
CA TYR A 37 6.14 -16.94 -3.77
C TYR A 37 4.96 -16.09 -3.27
N SER A 38 3.73 -16.57 -3.47
CA SER A 38 2.52 -15.91 -2.96
C SER A 38 2.51 -15.77 -1.44
N GLU A 39 2.99 -16.78 -0.71
CA GLU A 39 3.04 -16.76 0.76
C GLU A 39 4.12 -15.79 1.26
N GLU A 40 5.29 -15.77 0.62
CA GLU A 40 6.41 -14.87 0.97
C GLU A 40 6.07 -13.40 0.73
N ILE A 41 5.33 -13.11 -0.35
CA ILE A 41 4.98 -11.73 -0.70
C ILE A 41 3.76 -11.21 0.07
N ASP A 42 2.99 -12.06 0.75
CA ASP A 42 1.84 -11.61 1.53
C ASP A 42 2.27 -10.71 2.70
N PRO A 43 1.72 -9.49 2.86
CA PRO A 43 2.11 -8.58 3.94
C PRO A 43 1.90 -9.13 5.34
N GLU A 44 0.96 -10.06 5.51
CA GLU A 44 0.62 -10.70 6.78
C GLU A 44 1.15 -12.15 6.85
N SER A 45 1.94 -12.59 5.86
CA SER A 45 2.46 -13.96 5.74
C SER A 45 1.37 -15.04 5.88
N ARG A 46 0.17 -14.78 5.36
CA ARG A 46 -0.97 -15.69 5.43
C ARG A 46 -0.93 -16.70 4.29
N SER A 47 -1.17 -17.96 4.60
CA SER A 47 -1.47 -18.97 3.57
C SER A 47 -2.87 -18.77 2.99
N ASN A 48 -2.99 -18.91 1.68
CA ASN A 48 -4.28 -18.85 0.99
C ASN A 48 -5.06 -20.15 1.23
N LEU A 49 -6.12 -20.10 2.04
CA LEU A 49 -6.95 -21.27 2.36
C LEU A 49 -7.56 -21.94 1.13
N GLN A 50 -7.85 -21.15 0.08
CA GLN A 50 -8.38 -21.67 -1.17
C GLN A 50 -7.33 -22.51 -1.91
N VAL A 51 -6.07 -22.07 -1.94
CA VAL A 51 -4.94 -22.87 -2.48
C VAL A 51 -4.81 -24.20 -1.73
N ILE A 52 -4.86 -24.18 -0.39
CA ILE A 52 -4.76 -25.40 0.44
C ILE A 52 -5.91 -26.35 0.12
N LYS A 53 -7.14 -25.84 0.02
CA LYS A 53 -8.32 -26.63 -0.35
C LYS A 53 -8.12 -27.31 -1.71
N GLU A 54 -7.70 -26.56 -2.73
CA GLU A 54 -7.52 -27.12 -4.07
C GLU A 54 -6.38 -28.16 -4.11
N LEU A 55 -5.28 -27.97 -3.39
CA LEU A 55 -4.22 -28.99 -3.27
C LEU A 55 -4.71 -30.26 -2.55
N ARG A 56 -5.51 -30.11 -1.50
CA ARG A 56 -6.12 -31.26 -0.81
C ARG A 56 -7.06 -32.01 -1.74
N ASP A 57 -7.94 -31.30 -2.45
CA ASP A 57 -8.89 -31.90 -3.40
C ASP A 57 -8.14 -32.61 -4.56
N ALA A 58 -7.01 -32.04 -5.04
CA ALA A 58 -6.13 -32.70 -6.00
C ALA A 58 -5.52 -34.00 -5.44
N ASN A 59 -5.02 -33.96 -4.20
CA ASN A 59 -4.44 -35.12 -3.53
C ASN A 59 -5.48 -36.22 -3.30
N ASP A 60 -6.72 -35.87 -2.92
CA ASP A 60 -7.82 -36.84 -2.76
C ASP A 60 -8.09 -37.58 -4.08
N HIS A 61 -8.11 -36.87 -5.20
CA HIS A 61 -8.25 -37.47 -6.52
C HIS A 61 -7.06 -38.38 -6.89
N LEU A 62 -5.84 -37.97 -6.59
CA LEU A 62 -4.65 -38.80 -6.79
C LEU A 62 -4.71 -40.07 -5.93
N MET A 63 -5.07 -39.95 -4.65
CA MET A 63 -5.17 -41.09 -3.74
C MET A 63 -6.25 -42.09 -4.16
N ARG A 64 -7.33 -41.65 -4.81
CA ARG A 64 -8.33 -42.54 -5.43
C ARG A 64 -7.74 -43.36 -6.58
N VAL A 65 -6.83 -42.78 -7.37
CA VAL A 65 -6.12 -43.51 -8.44
C VAL A 65 -5.17 -44.54 -7.85
N ILE A 66 -4.41 -44.15 -6.81
CA ILE A 66 -3.51 -45.06 -6.10
C ILE A 66 -4.29 -46.22 -5.48
N ALA A 67 -5.40 -45.96 -4.79
CA ALA A 67 -6.24 -46.99 -4.19
C ALA A 67 -6.83 -47.95 -5.25
N ALA A 68 -7.28 -47.43 -6.39
CA ALA A 68 -7.79 -48.23 -7.48
C ALA A 68 -6.73 -49.11 -8.15
N ARG A 69 -5.46 -48.67 -8.21
CA ARG A 69 -4.35 -49.40 -8.87
C ARG A 69 -3.58 -50.36 -7.96
N PHE A 70 -3.45 -50.04 -6.68
CA PHE A 70 -2.63 -50.82 -5.75
C PHE A 70 -3.45 -51.63 -4.73
N ALA A 71 -4.68 -51.22 -4.43
CA ALA A 71 -5.54 -51.89 -3.44
C ALA A 71 -6.80 -52.51 -4.05
N ASP A 72 -6.93 -52.49 -5.39
CA ASP A 72 -8.12 -52.90 -6.14
C ASP A 72 -9.43 -52.32 -5.55
N ASN A 73 -9.33 -51.15 -4.91
CA ASN A 73 -10.42 -50.53 -4.17
C ASN A 73 -11.16 -49.55 -5.07
N LEU A 74 -12.18 -50.06 -5.76
CA LEU A 74 -13.09 -49.27 -6.57
C LEU A 74 -14.38 -48.93 -5.82
N PRO A 75 -14.93 -47.71 -5.99
CA PRO A 75 -16.27 -47.39 -5.51
C PRO A 75 -17.31 -48.34 -6.12
N SER A 76 -18.34 -48.69 -5.36
CA SER A 76 -19.45 -49.52 -5.85
C SER A 76 -20.07 -48.94 -7.12
N GLY A 77 -20.26 -49.78 -8.14
CA GLY A 77 -20.82 -49.37 -9.43
C GLY A 77 -19.79 -48.88 -10.47
N VAL A 78 -18.50 -48.83 -10.12
CA VAL A 78 -17.42 -48.60 -11.09
C VAL A 78 -16.91 -49.93 -11.63
N ASN A 79 -17.11 -50.18 -12.91
CA ASN A 79 -16.70 -51.43 -13.58
C ASN A 79 -15.44 -51.25 -14.46
N ASP A 80 -15.02 -49.99 -14.70
CA ASP A 80 -13.89 -49.64 -15.55
C ASP A 80 -12.86 -48.85 -14.74
N THR A 81 -11.85 -49.56 -14.24
CA THR A 81 -10.72 -48.99 -13.48
C THR A 81 -9.98 -47.95 -14.30
N GLN A 82 -9.77 -48.17 -15.59
CA GLN A 82 -8.94 -47.32 -16.43
C GLN A 82 -9.62 -45.97 -16.68
N SER A 83 -10.90 -45.98 -17.07
CA SER A 83 -11.68 -44.74 -17.23
C SER A 83 -11.85 -44.01 -15.90
N TYR A 84 -12.01 -44.74 -14.80
CA TYR A 84 -12.06 -44.15 -13.46
C TYR A 84 -10.77 -43.43 -13.08
N CYS A 85 -9.62 -44.09 -13.26
CA CYS A 85 -8.32 -43.51 -12.97
C CYS A 85 -8.04 -42.28 -13.85
N PHE A 86 -8.29 -42.36 -15.16
CA PHE A 86 -8.10 -41.25 -16.08
C PHE A 86 -8.91 -40.01 -15.69
N ARG A 87 -10.19 -40.17 -15.33
CA ARG A 87 -11.04 -39.06 -14.88
C ARG A 87 -10.57 -38.45 -13.55
N ASN A 88 -10.05 -39.27 -12.63
CA ASN A 88 -9.52 -38.74 -11.37
C ASN A 88 -8.19 -38.00 -11.58
N LEU A 89 -7.31 -38.49 -12.45
CA LEU A 89 -6.08 -37.77 -12.82
C LEU A 89 -6.40 -36.43 -13.48
N ASP A 90 -7.37 -36.39 -14.39
CA ASP A 90 -7.80 -35.15 -15.05
C ASP A 90 -8.36 -34.14 -14.03
N LYS A 91 -9.17 -34.61 -13.07
CA LYS A 91 -9.64 -33.78 -11.95
C LYS A 91 -8.50 -33.29 -11.06
N ALA A 92 -7.54 -34.15 -10.72
CA ALA A 92 -6.37 -33.76 -9.92
C ALA A 92 -5.59 -32.64 -10.63
N ILE A 93 -5.32 -32.78 -11.93
CA ILE A 93 -4.68 -31.75 -12.76
C ILE A 93 -5.49 -30.44 -12.71
N GLY A 94 -6.81 -30.52 -12.90
CA GLY A 94 -7.69 -29.36 -12.82
C GLY A 94 -7.61 -28.63 -11.48
N HIS A 95 -7.55 -29.35 -10.36
CA HIS A 95 -7.37 -28.75 -9.04
C HIS A 95 -5.99 -28.12 -8.84
N VAL A 96 -4.91 -28.72 -9.35
CA VAL A 96 -3.58 -28.09 -9.29
C VAL A 96 -3.54 -26.80 -10.13
N TYR A 97 -4.20 -26.76 -11.28
CA TYR A 97 -4.37 -25.51 -12.04
C TYR A 97 -5.11 -24.45 -11.22
N ARG A 98 -6.21 -24.81 -10.56
CA ARG A 98 -6.95 -23.85 -9.70
C ARG A 98 -6.08 -23.31 -8.58
N ALA A 99 -5.32 -24.19 -7.90
CA ALA A 99 -4.36 -23.78 -6.88
C ALA A 99 -3.29 -22.81 -7.43
N ALA A 100 -2.76 -23.08 -8.62
CA ALA A 100 -1.79 -22.19 -9.27
C ALA A 100 -2.39 -20.81 -9.58
N PHE A 101 -3.60 -20.76 -10.12
CA PHE A 101 -4.30 -19.50 -10.38
C PHE A 101 -4.62 -18.74 -9.08
N ASP A 102 -5.06 -19.43 -8.03
CA ASP A 102 -5.38 -18.81 -6.74
C ASP A 102 -4.12 -18.24 -6.05
N ALA A 103 -2.96 -18.87 -6.26
CA ALA A 103 -1.66 -18.36 -5.81
C ALA A 103 -1.22 -17.11 -6.59
N LEU A 104 -1.41 -17.10 -7.92
CA LEU A 104 -1.13 -15.90 -8.73
C LEU A 104 -2.04 -14.75 -8.33
N ASP A 105 -3.32 -15.03 -8.06
CA ASP A 105 -4.28 -14.04 -7.59
C ASP A 105 -3.87 -13.42 -6.26
N GLY A 106 -3.42 -14.24 -5.31
CA GLY A 106 -2.84 -13.79 -4.05
C GLY A 106 -1.61 -12.92 -4.28
N THR A 107 -0.67 -13.39 -5.10
CA THR A 107 0.56 -12.66 -5.47
C THR A 107 0.25 -11.26 -6.03
N ILE A 108 -0.67 -11.17 -7.00
CA ILE A 108 -1.09 -9.91 -7.61
C ILE A 108 -1.67 -8.94 -6.57
N LEU A 109 -2.53 -9.45 -5.68
CA LEU A 109 -3.14 -8.64 -4.63
C LEU A 109 -2.06 -8.07 -3.69
N SER A 110 -1.18 -8.92 -3.18
CA SER A 110 -0.11 -8.52 -2.26
C SER A 110 0.87 -7.54 -2.91
N LEU A 111 1.23 -7.75 -4.17
CA LEU A 111 2.08 -6.82 -4.92
C LEU A 111 1.42 -5.45 -5.09
N ARG A 112 0.12 -5.41 -5.42
CA ARG A 112 -0.63 -4.15 -5.55
C ARG A 112 -0.69 -3.39 -4.24
N GLU A 113 -0.93 -4.09 -3.13
CA GLU A 113 -0.95 -3.47 -1.80
C GLU A 113 0.42 -2.86 -1.45
N LYS A 114 1.51 -3.60 -1.69
CA LYS A 114 2.87 -3.10 -1.45
C LYS A 114 3.22 -1.91 -2.35
N VAL A 115 2.84 -1.96 -3.62
CA VAL A 115 3.01 -0.84 -4.57
C VAL A 115 2.24 0.39 -4.08
N ALA A 116 0.97 0.24 -3.73
CA ALA A 116 0.14 1.34 -3.24
C ALA A 116 0.74 1.96 -1.98
N LYS A 117 1.14 1.13 -1.01
CA LYS A 117 1.79 1.57 0.24
C LYS A 117 3.05 2.40 0.00
N ILE A 118 3.88 2.03 -0.97
CA ILE A 118 5.08 2.81 -1.31
C ILE A 118 4.67 4.14 -1.96
N LEU A 119 3.78 4.11 -2.96
CA LEU A 119 3.39 5.32 -3.69
C LEU A 119 2.65 6.33 -2.79
N ASP A 120 1.79 5.87 -1.89
CA ASP A 120 1.03 6.73 -0.96
C ASP A 120 1.93 7.47 0.04
N ALA A 121 3.18 7.02 0.23
CA ALA A 121 4.14 7.68 1.11
C ALA A 121 4.76 8.95 0.51
N TYR A 122 4.59 9.18 -0.80
CA TYR A 122 5.24 10.28 -1.52
C TYR A 122 4.22 11.16 -2.26
N PRO A 123 4.43 12.48 -2.29
CA PRO A 123 3.66 13.37 -3.18
C PRO A 123 3.86 13.00 -4.65
N GLN A 124 2.82 13.21 -5.44
CA GLN A 124 2.80 12.85 -6.86
C GLN A 124 3.90 13.54 -7.67
N GLU A 125 4.28 14.76 -7.31
CA GLU A 125 5.36 15.51 -7.94
C GLU A 125 6.72 14.85 -7.71
N VAL A 126 6.94 14.31 -6.50
CA VAL A 126 8.17 13.58 -6.16
C VAL A 126 8.27 12.30 -6.98
N ILE A 127 7.16 11.56 -7.08
CA ILE A 127 7.09 10.33 -7.88
C ILE A 127 7.40 10.64 -9.35
N ARG A 128 6.77 11.66 -9.92
CA ARG A 128 6.97 12.05 -11.33
C ARG A 128 8.43 12.44 -11.61
N ASP A 129 9.07 13.14 -10.69
CA ASP A 129 10.43 13.63 -10.89
C ASP A 129 11.48 12.50 -10.80
N VAL A 130 11.26 11.50 -9.93
CA VAL A 130 12.17 10.35 -9.75
C VAL A 130 11.87 9.22 -10.72
N ILE A 131 10.60 9.05 -11.08
CA ILE A 131 10.11 8.01 -11.99
C ILE A 131 9.36 8.71 -13.15
N PRO A 132 10.08 9.24 -14.15
CA PRO A 132 9.46 10.00 -15.25
C PRO A 132 8.40 9.19 -16.03
N GLU A 133 8.61 7.89 -16.15
CA GLU A 133 7.70 6.96 -16.85
C GLU A 133 6.51 6.50 -15.99
N TYR A 134 6.35 7.01 -14.77
CA TYR A 134 5.33 6.56 -13.81
C TYR A 134 3.93 6.47 -14.43
N TRP A 135 3.53 7.46 -15.22
CA TRP A 135 2.21 7.48 -15.84
C TRP A 135 1.99 6.37 -16.86
N LYS A 136 3.00 6.10 -17.68
CA LYS A 136 2.97 5.00 -18.64
C LYS A 136 2.86 3.67 -17.92
N ILE A 137 3.57 3.54 -16.80
CA ILE A 137 3.51 2.33 -15.97
C ILE A 137 2.15 2.19 -15.30
N ARG A 138 1.56 3.28 -14.78
CA ARG A 138 0.23 3.29 -14.16
C ARG A 138 -0.84 2.80 -15.14
N VAL A 139 -0.84 3.32 -16.37
CA VAL A 139 -1.73 2.85 -17.45
C VAL A 139 -1.50 1.38 -17.75
N SER A 140 -0.24 0.95 -17.86
CA SER A 140 0.11 -0.45 -18.11
C SER A 140 -0.41 -1.39 -17.00
N LEU A 141 -0.40 -0.95 -15.74
CA LEU A 141 -0.95 -1.70 -14.60
C LEU A 141 -2.48 -1.79 -14.63
N ASP A 142 -3.17 -0.74 -15.07
CA ASP A 142 -4.62 -0.75 -15.22
C ASP A 142 -5.05 -1.65 -16.40
N GLU A 143 -4.35 -1.60 -17.53
CA GLU A 143 -4.55 -2.53 -18.65
C GLU A 143 -4.31 -3.98 -18.23
N LEU A 144 -3.24 -4.21 -17.47
CA LEU A 144 -2.91 -5.50 -16.90
C LEU A 144 -4.01 -5.98 -15.95
N THR A 145 -4.62 -5.09 -15.18
CA THR A 145 -5.77 -5.41 -14.32
C THR A 145 -6.95 -5.92 -15.14
N ASN A 146 -7.22 -5.32 -16.29
CA ASN A 146 -8.28 -5.77 -17.20
C ASN A 146 -7.95 -7.14 -17.82
N ARG A 147 -6.69 -7.37 -18.23
CA ARG A 147 -6.25 -8.68 -18.73
C ARG A 147 -6.39 -9.78 -17.69
N ILE A 148 -5.96 -9.51 -16.47
CA ILE A 148 -6.08 -10.39 -15.30
C ILE A 148 -7.57 -10.74 -15.04
N ALA A 149 -8.45 -9.74 -15.06
CA ALA A 149 -9.88 -9.96 -14.90
C ALA A 149 -10.48 -10.83 -16.03
N ALA A 150 -10.05 -10.60 -17.27
CA ALA A 150 -10.46 -11.43 -18.41
C ALA A 150 -9.98 -12.88 -18.27
N ASN A 151 -8.73 -13.09 -17.88
CA ASN A 151 -8.16 -14.42 -17.63
C ASN A 151 -8.91 -15.18 -16.51
N ARG A 152 -9.35 -14.47 -15.46
CA ARG A 152 -10.20 -15.06 -14.40
C ARG A 152 -11.55 -15.55 -14.92
N ALA A 153 -12.16 -14.80 -15.83
CA ALA A 153 -13.46 -15.17 -16.41
C ALA A 153 -13.39 -16.44 -17.27
N THR A 154 -12.22 -16.76 -17.82
CA THR A 154 -12.02 -17.92 -18.71
C THR A 154 -11.48 -19.17 -17.99
N LYS A 155 -11.22 -19.10 -16.67
CA LYS A 155 -10.53 -20.13 -15.86
C LYS A 155 -11.15 -21.55 -15.94
N ASP A 156 -12.44 -21.67 -16.27
CA ASP A 156 -13.16 -22.96 -16.35
C ASP A 156 -13.46 -23.44 -17.79
N VAL A 157 -12.99 -22.74 -18.83
CA VAL A 157 -13.32 -23.08 -20.23
C VAL A 157 -12.17 -23.91 -20.85
N GLY A 158 -12.27 -25.23 -20.68
CA GLY A 158 -11.20 -26.23 -20.83
C GLY A 158 -10.56 -26.47 -22.21
N ALA A 159 -10.44 -25.48 -23.09
CA ALA A 159 -9.76 -25.67 -24.38
C ALA A 159 -8.24 -25.41 -24.34
N ASP A 160 -7.76 -24.47 -23.50
CA ASP A 160 -6.32 -24.15 -23.42
C ASP A 160 -5.90 -23.56 -22.05
N ILE A 161 -6.10 -24.36 -20.99
CA ILE A 161 -5.78 -23.97 -19.61
C ILE A 161 -4.27 -23.69 -19.44
N PHE A 162 -3.42 -24.38 -20.20
CA PHE A 162 -1.97 -24.22 -20.09
C PHE A 162 -1.51 -22.86 -20.61
N SER A 163 -1.90 -22.44 -21.82
CA SER A 163 -1.51 -21.12 -22.33
C SER A 163 -2.11 -19.99 -21.49
N THR A 164 -3.31 -20.21 -20.94
CA THR A 164 -3.96 -19.27 -20.00
C THR A 164 -3.10 -19.10 -18.75
N LEU A 165 -2.62 -20.20 -18.15
CA LEU A 165 -1.73 -20.15 -16.99
C LEU A 165 -0.42 -19.41 -17.32
N GLU A 166 0.23 -19.74 -18.44
CA GLU A 166 1.47 -19.08 -18.84
C GLU A 166 1.29 -17.57 -19.04
N GLN A 167 0.20 -17.16 -19.70
CA GLN A 167 -0.10 -15.76 -19.90
C GLN A 167 -0.30 -15.06 -18.56
N TYR A 168 -0.97 -15.72 -17.62
CA TYR A 168 -1.22 -15.18 -16.30
C TYR A 168 0.07 -15.05 -15.46
N VAL A 169 0.99 -16.01 -15.59
CA VAL A 169 2.33 -15.93 -15.00
C VAL A 169 3.11 -14.75 -15.59
N ARG A 170 3.11 -14.58 -16.93
CA ARG A 170 3.76 -13.45 -17.59
C ARG A 170 3.20 -12.10 -17.10
N ASP A 171 1.89 -12.00 -17.02
CA ASP A 171 1.19 -10.82 -16.50
C ASP A 171 1.59 -10.51 -15.05
N THR A 172 1.72 -11.53 -14.20
CA THR A 172 2.18 -11.37 -12.80
C THR A 172 3.64 -10.91 -12.71
N GLU A 173 4.53 -11.45 -13.54
CA GLU A 173 5.93 -11.05 -13.59
C GLU A 173 6.12 -9.57 -14.00
N LEU A 174 5.21 -9.01 -14.80
CA LEU A 174 5.22 -7.57 -15.11
C LEU A 174 4.98 -6.70 -13.87
N ILE A 175 4.04 -7.07 -12.99
CA ILE A 175 3.78 -6.35 -11.74
C ILE A 175 5.00 -6.46 -10.81
N LYS A 176 5.55 -7.67 -10.69
CA LYS A 176 6.74 -7.93 -9.87
C LYS A 176 7.93 -7.09 -10.32
N LYS A 177 8.18 -7.01 -11.64
CA LYS A 177 9.23 -6.15 -12.21
C LYS A 177 9.01 -4.70 -11.85
N PHE A 178 7.78 -4.20 -11.95
CA PHE A 178 7.46 -2.84 -11.56
C PHE A 178 7.70 -2.60 -10.07
N TYR A 179 7.22 -3.50 -9.21
CA TYR A 179 7.45 -3.42 -7.77
C TYR A 179 8.95 -3.38 -7.43
N SER A 180 9.78 -4.20 -8.08
CA SER A 180 11.23 -4.16 -7.91
C SER A 180 11.86 -2.83 -8.37
N GLN A 181 11.40 -2.26 -9.48
CA GLN A 181 11.84 -0.94 -9.93
C GLN A 181 11.48 0.14 -8.92
N LEU A 182 10.28 0.07 -8.35
CA LEU A 182 9.81 1.01 -7.35
C LEU A 182 10.63 0.92 -6.05
N LEU A 183 10.91 -0.29 -5.56
CA LEU A 183 11.77 -0.52 -4.39
C LEU A 183 13.16 0.10 -4.59
N ASN A 184 13.76 -0.09 -5.76
CA ASN A 184 15.07 0.48 -6.07
C ASN A 184 15.06 2.01 -6.16
N ALA A 185 13.90 2.61 -6.44
CA ALA A 185 13.72 4.05 -6.50
C ALA A 185 13.45 4.70 -5.13
N VAL A 186 13.12 3.92 -4.09
CA VAL A 186 12.80 4.43 -2.74
C VAL A 186 13.87 5.38 -2.19
N PRO A 187 15.18 5.07 -2.22
CA PRO A 187 16.20 6.00 -1.71
C PRO A 187 16.20 7.36 -2.44
N SER A 188 15.97 7.34 -3.75
CA SER A 188 15.89 8.56 -4.56
C SER A 188 14.60 9.35 -4.30
N LEU A 189 13.49 8.66 -4.02
CA LEU A 189 12.24 9.28 -3.58
C LEU A 189 12.42 9.99 -2.23
N ASP A 190 13.06 9.30 -1.26
CA ASP A 190 13.37 9.86 0.06
C ASP A 190 14.27 11.11 -0.02
N GLU A 191 15.31 11.05 -0.85
CA GLU A 191 16.22 12.18 -1.07
C GLU A 191 15.48 13.37 -1.70
N CYS A 192 14.68 13.12 -2.74
CA CYS A 192 13.93 14.16 -3.44
C CYS A 192 12.89 14.84 -2.54
N GLN A 193 12.13 14.05 -1.76
CA GLN A 193 11.18 14.56 -0.79
C GLN A 193 11.87 15.40 0.29
N THR A 194 12.99 14.91 0.84
CA THR A 194 13.77 15.63 1.85
C THR A 194 14.32 16.95 1.30
N ARG A 195 14.83 16.95 0.06
CA ARG A 195 15.32 18.16 -0.60
C ARG A 195 14.21 19.20 -0.77
N ARG A 196 13.05 18.78 -1.26
CA ARG A 196 11.88 19.65 -1.45
C ARG A 196 11.35 20.22 -0.13
N ALA A 197 11.32 19.42 0.94
CA ALA A 197 10.92 19.89 2.26
C ALA A 197 11.86 21.01 2.77
N LYS A 198 13.17 20.83 2.59
CA LYS A 198 14.18 21.86 2.94
C LYS A 198 14.07 23.12 2.08
N GLU A 199 13.77 22.97 0.79
CA GLU A 199 13.55 24.11 -0.12
C GLU A 199 12.30 24.89 0.28
N ALA A 200 11.18 24.22 0.57
CA ALA A 200 9.96 24.85 1.05
C ALA A 200 10.16 25.58 2.39
N GLU A 201 10.92 25.00 3.31
CA GLU A 201 11.28 25.65 4.58
C GLU A 201 12.16 26.89 4.35
N ARG A 202 13.13 26.81 3.43
CA ARG A 202 13.97 27.96 3.06
C ARG A 202 13.16 29.07 2.42
N GLU A 203 12.24 28.76 1.53
CA GLU A 203 11.34 29.74 0.91
C GLU A 203 10.43 30.39 1.94
N HIS A 204 9.82 29.60 2.83
CA HIS A 204 9.00 30.12 3.92
C HIS A 204 9.80 31.04 4.84
N ASN A 205 10.99 30.60 5.27
CA ASN A 205 11.89 31.41 6.09
C ASN A 205 12.36 32.67 5.36
N HIS A 206 12.62 32.59 4.04
CA HIS A 206 12.99 33.73 3.23
C HIS A 206 11.85 34.77 3.17
N HIS A 207 10.63 34.33 2.91
CA HIS A 207 9.44 35.19 2.92
C HIS A 207 9.20 35.81 4.31
N PHE A 208 9.32 35.02 5.38
CA PHE A 208 9.23 35.53 6.74
C PHE A 208 10.27 36.65 7.01
N TRP A 209 11.54 36.43 6.66
CA TRP A 209 12.59 37.43 6.85
C TRP A 209 12.40 38.67 5.98
N ILE A 210 11.85 38.55 4.76
CA ILE A 210 11.47 39.71 3.94
C ILE A 210 10.40 40.54 4.66
N HIS A 211 9.35 39.91 5.20
CA HIS A 211 8.30 40.62 5.92
C HIS A 211 8.82 41.29 7.19
N VAL A 212 9.70 40.63 7.96
CA VAL A 212 10.36 41.22 9.13
C VAL A 212 11.16 42.47 8.73
N ARG A 213 11.99 42.38 7.69
CA ARG A 213 12.78 43.54 7.21
C ARG A 213 11.91 44.69 6.74
N ALA A 214 10.84 44.41 5.99
CA ALA A 214 9.89 45.42 5.53
C ALA A 214 9.19 46.12 6.70
N GLY A 215 8.78 45.37 7.73
CA GLY A 215 8.16 45.92 8.94
C GLY A 215 9.09 46.84 9.74
N VAL A 216 10.36 46.47 9.89
CA VAL A 216 11.37 47.31 10.56
C VAL A 216 11.63 48.60 9.78
N LEU A 217 11.76 48.53 8.46
CA LEU A 217 11.92 49.73 7.63
C LEU A 217 10.72 50.66 7.75
N TYR A 218 9.51 50.10 7.72
CA TYR A 218 8.28 50.87 7.86
C TYR A 218 8.20 51.59 9.22
N SER A 219 8.53 50.91 10.33
CA SER A 219 8.50 51.51 11.65
C SER A 219 9.54 52.64 11.82
N VAL A 220 10.73 52.49 11.24
CA VAL A 220 11.76 53.54 11.21
C VAL A 220 11.29 54.76 10.42
N ILE A 221 10.69 54.57 9.24
CA ILE A 221 10.18 55.68 8.41
C ILE A 221 9.06 56.43 9.13
N VAL A 222 8.12 55.72 9.76
CA VAL A 222 7.04 56.33 10.54
C VAL A 222 7.60 57.09 11.74
N GLY A 223 8.55 56.49 12.48
CA GLY A 223 9.21 57.15 13.61
C GLY A 223 9.94 58.43 13.22
N LEU A 224 10.69 58.41 12.10
CA LEU A 224 11.35 59.60 11.57
C LEU A 224 10.36 60.67 11.11
N SER A 225 9.25 60.27 10.50
CA SER A 225 8.20 61.20 10.05
C SER A 225 7.51 61.89 11.23
N VAL A 226 7.20 61.14 12.30
CA VAL A 226 6.65 61.69 13.54
C VAL A 226 7.66 62.62 14.23
N ALA A 227 8.93 62.24 14.29
CA ALA A 227 9.98 63.09 14.87
C ALA A 227 10.18 64.39 14.09
N ALA A 228 10.19 64.32 12.75
CA ALA A 228 10.27 65.49 11.88
C ALA A 228 9.03 66.39 12.01
N GLY A 229 7.84 65.79 12.10
CA GLY A 229 6.59 66.51 12.34
C GLY A 229 6.59 67.26 13.68
N ASN A 230 7.02 66.59 14.76
CA ASN A 230 7.17 67.22 16.07
C ASN A 230 8.21 68.34 16.05
N TYR A 231 9.37 68.12 15.42
CA TYR A 231 10.40 69.15 15.27
C TYR A 231 9.92 70.37 14.47
N ALA A 232 9.14 70.13 13.42
CA ALA A 232 8.52 71.21 12.63
C ALA A 232 7.45 71.95 13.43
N LEU A 233 6.60 71.25 14.20
CA LEU A 233 5.61 71.89 15.08
C LEU A 233 6.28 72.73 16.16
N ASP A 234 7.32 72.22 16.81
CA ASP A 234 8.06 72.94 17.86
C ASP A 234 8.80 74.17 17.33
N ASN A 235 9.23 74.17 16.06
CA ASN A 235 9.92 75.30 15.43
C ASN A 235 9.00 76.26 14.66
N PHE A 236 7.84 75.81 14.20
CA PHE A 236 6.90 76.61 13.39
C PHE A 236 5.79 77.23 14.24
N TRP A 237 5.48 76.67 15.41
CA TRP A 237 4.55 77.31 16.35
C TRP A 237 5.34 78.25 17.29
N PRO A 238 5.26 79.59 17.10
CA PRO A 238 5.91 80.50 18.03
C PRO A 238 5.30 80.29 19.42
N LYS A 239 6.15 80.05 20.43
CA LYS A 239 5.80 80.15 21.85
C LYS A 239 5.32 81.56 22.15
N LYS A 240 4.07 81.87 21.82
CA LYS A 240 3.31 82.98 22.39
C LYS A 240 1.92 82.47 22.65
N ILE A 241 1.46 82.76 23.87
CA ILE A 241 0.15 82.47 24.44
C ILE A 241 0.07 81.09 25.11
N VAL A 242 0.74 80.93 26.26
CA VAL A 242 0.08 80.49 27.50
C VAL A 242 0.84 81.13 28.67
N GLU A 243 0.53 82.40 28.93
CA GLU A 243 0.85 83.06 30.19
C GLU A 243 -0.46 83.68 30.67
N ALA A 244 -1.31 82.87 31.29
CA ALA A 244 -2.45 83.36 32.06
C ALA A 244 -2.92 82.30 33.06
N GLN A 245 -2.84 82.70 34.33
CA GLN A 245 -3.66 82.27 35.46
C GLN A 245 -3.24 81.00 36.22
N GLN A 246 -2.37 81.22 37.20
CA GLN A 246 -2.49 80.57 38.52
C GLN A 246 -3.75 81.09 39.24
N PRO A 247 -4.60 80.22 39.82
CA PRO A 247 -5.41 80.56 40.96
C PRO A 247 -4.79 80.03 42.27
N PRO A 248 -5.15 80.63 43.42
CA PRO A 248 -4.47 80.45 44.68
C PRO A 248 -4.90 79.18 45.42
N ALA A 249 -4.03 78.79 46.36
CA ALA A 249 -4.21 77.74 47.32
C ALA A 249 -5.48 77.89 48.17
N GLN A 250 -6.18 76.78 48.42
CA GLN A 250 -7.00 76.60 49.62
C GLN A 250 -6.98 75.15 50.13
N ASN A 251 -7.01 75.08 51.46
CA ASN A 251 -6.69 73.98 52.36
C ASN A 251 -7.78 72.90 52.48
N GLN A 252 -7.30 71.69 52.82
CA GLN A 252 -7.80 70.71 53.79
C GLN A 252 -9.27 70.23 53.74
N HIS A 253 -9.45 68.91 53.51
CA HIS A 253 -10.10 68.02 54.48
C HIS A 253 -9.91 66.53 54.12
N GLU A 254 -9.32 65.76 55.04
CA GLU A 254 -9.52 64.31 55.21
C GLU A 254 -10.99 64.05 55.63
N PRO A 255 -11.62 62.88 55.32
CA PRO A 255 -11.24 61.62 55.98
C PRO A 255 -11.37 60.31 55.16
N ASP A 256 -10.50 59.37 55.52
CA ASP A 256 -10.75 58.01 56.03
C ASP A 256 -11.66 56.97 55.31
N ALA A 257 -11.17 55.73 55.41
CA ALA A 257 -11.85 54.43 55.47
C ALA A 257 -12.60 53.85 54.25
N GLY A 258 -12.05 52.75 53.74
CA GLY A 258 -12.74 51.46 53.95
C GLY A 258 -13.22 50.64 52.72
N SER A 259 -12.87 49.34 52.80
CA SER A 259 -13.41 48.17 52.08
C SER A 259 -12.83 47.90 50.67
N ARG A 260 -12.01 46.85 50.49
CA ARG A 260 -12.38 45.42 50.38
C ARG A 260 -13.56 45.19 49.44
N ILE A 261 -13.29 44.63 48.25
CA ILE A 261 -13.92 43.41 47.74
C ILE A 261 -12.94 42.74 46.76
N ALA A 262 -12.84 41.43 46.94
CA ALA A 262 -11.93 40.49 46.30
C ALA A 262 -12.45 40.05 44.90
N PRO A 263 -11.72 39.17 44.20
CA PRO A 263 -11.96 38.84 42.79
C PRO A 263 -13.08 37.80 42.66
N ALA A 264 -13.65 37.71 41.46
CA ALA A 264 -14.55 36.61 41.09
C ALA A 264 -14.20 36.03 39.72
N PRO A 265 -14.50 34.73 39.50
CA PRO A 265 -13.73 33.86 38.64
C PRO A 265 -14.54 33.36 37.42
N SER A 266 -13.96 32.37 36.72
CA SER A 266 -14.65 31.33 35.95
C SER A 266 -15.14 31.70 34.54
N SER A 267 -14.50 31.10 33.52
CA SER A 267 -15.04 29.82 33.03
C SER A 267 -13.99 29.00 32.29
N LYS A 268 -13.98 27.71 32.64
CA LYS A 268 -13.37 26.62 31.89
C LYS A 268 -14.09 26.51 30.55
N ASN A 269 -13.36 26.21 29.47
CA ASN A 269 -13.90 25.21 28.56
C ASN A 269 -12.82 24.34 27.92
N THR A 270 -12.81 23.13 28.45
CA THR A 270 -12.27 21.87 27.95
C THR A 270 -12.65 21.64 26.49
N LYS A 271 -11.70 21.24 25.64
CA LYS A 271 -11.89 20.16 24.66
C LYS A 271 -10.57 19.44 24.42
N GLU A 272 -10.36 18.38 25.20
CA GLU A 272 -9.83 17.14 24.65
C GLU A 272 -10.71 16.69 23.48
N LYS A 273 -10.09 16.23 22.40
CA LYS A 273 -10.55 15.03 21.71
C LYS A 273 -9.36 14.35 21.06
N LEU A 274 -9.02 13.20 21.62
CA LEU A 274 -8.38 12.09 20.92
C LEU A 274 -9.07 11.84 19.57
N LYS A 275 -8.27 11.49 18.57
CA LYS A 275 -8.53 10.34 17.71
C LYS A 275 -7.24 9.90 17.00
N ALA A 276 -6.72 8.77 17.46
CA ALA A 276 -5.97 7.84 16.61
C ALA A 276 -6.94 7.21 15.59
N PRO A 277 -6.41 6.73 14.47
CA PRO A 277 -6.26 5.29 14.28
C PRO A 277 -4.83 4.81 14.47
#